data_AF-A0A8S3FB04-F1
#
_entry.id   AF-A0A8S3FB04-F1
#
_cell.length_a   1.000
_cell.length_b   1.000
_cell.length_c   1.000
_cell.angle_alpha   90.00
_cell.angle_beta   90.00
_cell.angle_gamma   90.00
#
_symmetry.space_group_name_H-M   'P 1'
#
loop_
_entity.id
_entity.type
_entity.pdbx_description
1 polymer ?
#
loop_
_entity_poly.entity_id
_entity_poly.type
_entity_poly.pdbx_seq_one_letter_code
_entity_poly.pdbx_strand_id
1 'polypeptide(L)'
;MASIAFESLKLATNECNIYGGFFVFSIGVIGNVLNIIIFSSLKTFRETSSAFYMTVTSAVNIFQLIFGLLTRILINGYNIDPTKTSSFMCKARQFILIT
;
A
#
# COMPACT_ATOMS: atom_id res chain seq x y z
N MET A 1 -10.82 31.66 -16.82
CA MET A 1 -9.82 30.85 -17.54
C MET A 1 -8.93 30.06 -16.57
N ALA A 2 -8.40 30.68 -15.50
CA ALA A 2 -7.62 29.96 -14.49
C ALA A 2 -8.39 28.82 -13.79
N SER A 3 -9.66 29.02 -13.39
CA SER A 3 -10.45 27.97 -12.69
C SER A 3 -10.64 26.69 -13.50
N ILE A 4 -10.84 26.84 -14.81
CA ILE A 4 -11.05 25.72 -15.76
C ILE A 4 -9.77 24.87 -15.85
N ALA A 5 -8.60 25.51 -15.87
CA ALA A 5 -7.31 24.82 -15.88
C ALA A 5 -7.07 24.06 -14.55
N PHE A 6 -7.48 24.62 -13.42
CA PHE A 6 -7.39 23.95 -12.11
C PHE A 6 -8.30 22.71 -12.03
N GLU A 7 -9.52 22.76 -12.55
CA GLU A 7 -10.42 21.61 -12.55
C GLU A 7 -9.90 20.45 -13.40
N SER A 8 -9.39 20.74 -14.61
CA SER A 8 -8.78 19.74 -15.48
C SER A 8 -7.58 19.05 -14.84
N LEU A 9 -6.72 19.83 -14.15
CA LEU A 9 -5.56 19.29 -13.44
C LEU A 9 -5.99 18.36 -12.29
N LYS A 10 -7.03 18.75 -11.55
CA LYS A 10 -7.54 18.01 -10.40
C LYS A 10 -8.15 16.67 -10.83
N LEU A 11 -8.90 16.66 -11.93
CA LEU A 11 -9.43 15.44 -12.54
C LEU A 11 -8.30 14.53 -13.02
N ALA A 12 -7.36 15.03 -13.81
CA ALA A 12 -6.22 14.24 -14.31
C ALA A 12 -5.39 13.62 -13.17
N THR A 13 -5.15 14.38 -12.11
CA THR A 13 -4.43 13.90 -10.93
C THR A 13 -5.18 12.78 -10.21
N ASN A 14 -6.51 12.90 -10.10
CA ASN A 14 -7.33 11.89 -9.44
C ASN A 14 -7.28 10.56 -10.20
N GLU A 15 -7.48 10.58 -11.51
CA GLU A 15 -7.44 9.39 -12.36
C GLU A 15 -6.05 8.73 -12.30
N CYS A 16 -4.97 9.51 -12.46
CA CYS A 16 -3.60 9.00 -12.35
C CYS A 16 -3.31 8.38 -10.98
N ASN A 17 -3.81 8.97 -9.91
CA ASN A 17 -3.60 8.46 -8.55
C ASN A 17 -4.37 7.16 -8.30
N ILE A 18 -5.58 7.00 -8.85
CA ILE A 18 -6.38 5.76 -8.73
C ILE A 18 -5.75 4.64 -9.56
N TYR A 19 -5.54 4.86 -10.86
CA TYR A 19 -4.98 3.84 -11.75
C TYR A 19 -3.53 3.49 -11.40
N GLY A 20 -2.71 4.51 -11.14
CA GLY A 20 -1.32 4.32 -10.70
C GLY A 20 -1.24 3.63 -9.34
N GLY A 21 -2.08 4.06 -8.38
CA GLY A 21 -2.18 3.43 -7.07
C GLY A 21 -2.58 1.96 -7.15
N PHE A 22 -3.58 1.62 -7.96
CA PHE A 22 -4.06 0.24 -8.13
C PHE A 22 -3.00 -0.66 -8.81
N PHE A 23 -2.28 -0.12 -9.80
CA PHE A 23 -1.18 -0.83 -10.45
C PHE A 23 -0.03 -1.14 -9.49
N VAL A 24 0.41 -0.14 -8.73
CA VAL A 24 1.46 -0.31 -7.70
C VAL A 24 0.99 -1.27 -6.61
N PHE A 25 -0.28 -1.19 -6.20
CA PHE A 25 -0.84 -2.11 -5.22
C PHE A 25 -0.77 -3.57 -5.70
N SER A 26 -1.22 -3.83 -6.92
CA SER A 26 -1.26 -5.18 -7.50
C SER A 26 0.15 -5.78 -7.62
N ILE A 27 1.09 -5.04 -8.20
CA ILE A 27 2.48 -5.51 -8.37
C ILE A 27 3.16 -5.65 -7.00
N GLY A 28 2.97 -4.69 -6.10
CA GLY A 28 3.54 -4.72 -4.76
C GLY A 28 3.07 -5.92 -3.94
N VAL A 29 1.78 -6.26 -3.99
CA VAL A 29 1.25 -7.46 -3.32
C VAL A 29 1.83 -8.73 -3.93
N ILE A 30 1.82 -8.87 -5.26
CA ILE A 30 2.36 -10.05 -5.93
C ILE A 30 3.85 -10.25 -5.60
N GLY A 31 4.66 -9.18 -5.69
CA GLY A 31 6.09 -9.25 -5.42
C GLY A 31 6.41 -9.63 -3.97
N ASN A 32 5.73 -9.03 -2.99
CA ASN A 32 5.96 -9.36 -1.58
C ASN A 32 5.45 -10.77 -1.22
N VAL A 33 4.34 -11.23 -1.81
CA VAL A 33 3.85 -12.61 -1.62
C VAL A 33 4.85 -13.61 -2.19
N LEU A 34 5.39 -13.37 -3.39
CA LEU A 34 6.43 -14.20 -3.98
C LEU A 34 7.69 -14.24 -3.11
N ASN A 35 8.12 -13.10 -2.56
CA ASN A 35 9.25 -13.05 -1.61
C ASN A 35 8.99 -13.95 -0.38
N ILE A 36 7.81 -13.85 0.24
CA ILE A 36 7.45 -14.70 1.39
C ILE A 36 7.46 -16.19 1.00
N ILE A 37 6.91 -16.55 -0.16
CA ILE A 37 6.89 -17.94 -0.63
C ILE A 37 8.32 -18.46 -0.87
N ILE A 38 9.17 -17.67 -1.52
CA ILE A 38 10.56 -18.06 -1.83
C ILE A 38 11.37 -18.23 -0.53
N PHE A 39 11.32 -17.24 0.36
CA PHE A 39 12.05 -17.30 1.64
C PHE A 39 11.52 -18.39 2.57
N SER A 40 10.22 -18.71 2.51
CA SER A 40 9.62 -19.79 3.30
C SER A 40 9.85 -21.19 2.71
N SER A 41 10.04 -21.32 1.38
CA SER A 41 10.16 -22.61 0.69
C SER A 41 11.61 -23.11 0.59
N LEU A 42 12.59 -22.20 0.49
CA LEU A 42 14.00 -22.63 0.42
C LEU A 42 14.53 -23.02 1.81
N LYS A 43 14.73 -24.33 2.01
CA LYS A 43 15.37 -24.91 3.21
C LYS A 43 16.73 -24.28 3.54
N THR A 44 17.49 -23.84 2.53
CA THR A 44 18.82 -23.22 2.67
C THR A 44 18.78 -21.84 3.34
N PHE A 45 17.66 -21.12 3.27
CA PHE A 45 17.54 -19.78 3.87
C PHE A 45 17.09 -19.80 5.34
N ARG A 46 16.58 -20.94 5.82
CA ARG A 46 16.06 -21.13 7.19
C ARG A 46 17.14 -21.04 8.29
N GLU A 47 18.41 -21.25 7.94
CA GLU A 47 19.53 -21.16 8.88
C GLU A 47 20.13 -19.75 8.98
N THR A 48 19.75 -18.83 8.08
CA THR A 48 20.29 -17.47 8.08
C THR A 48 19.29 -16.49 8.70
N SER A 49 19.74 -15.74 9.70
CA SER A 49 18.98 -14.66 10.34
C SER A 49 18.49 -13.59 9.35
N SER A 50 19.20 -13.41 8.24
CA SER A 50 18.86 -12.47 7.17
C SER A 50 17.55 -12.81 6.43
N ALA A 51 17.29 -14.09 6.15
CA ALA A 51 16.07 -14.51 5.45
C ALA A 51 14.80 -14.26 6.27
N PHE A 52 14.91 -14.46 7.59
CA PHE A 52 13.83 -14.17 8.51
C PHE A 52 13.52 -12.67 8.51
N TYR A 53 14.54 -11.81 8.55
CA TYR A 53 14.36 -10.36 8.49
C TYR A 53 13.72 -9.90 7.17
N MET A 54 14.16 -10.44 6.03
CA MET A 54 13.55 -10.18 4.72
C MET A 54 12.08 -10.62 4.64
N THR A 55 11.74 -11.74 5.29
CA THR A 55 10.36 -12.24 5.35
C THR A 55 9.47 -11.32 6.19
N VAL A 56 9.93 -10.92 7.38
CA VAL A 56 9.22 -9.97 8.25
C VAL A 56 9.06 -8.62 7.56
N THR A 57 10.10 -8.12 6.89
CA THR A 57 10.05 -6.87 6.12
C THR A 57 9.04 -6.96 4.98
N SER A 58 9.00 -8.08 4.25
CA SER A 58 8.01 -8.31 3.18
C SER A 58 6.58 -8.33 3.73
N ALA A 59 6.36 -8.91 4.92
CA ALA A 59 5.05 -8.89 5.58
C ALA A 59 4.65 -7.46 6.00
N VAL A 60 5.59 -6.69 6.58
CA VAL A 60 5.35 -5.27 6.93
C VAL A 60 5.06 -4.43 5.69
N ASN A 61 5.77 -4.65 4.59
CA ASN A 61 5.50 -3.96 3.32
C ASN A 61 4.09 -4.24 2.80
N ILE A 62 3.60 -5.48 2.90
CA ILE A 62 2.21 -5.82 2.55
C ILE A 62 1.22 -5.06 3.44
N PHE A 63 1.47 -5.02 4.76
CA PHE A 63 0.63 -4.24 5.66
C PHE A 63 0.63 -2.75 5.31
N GLN A 64 1.77 -2.18 4.95
CA GLN A 64 1.89 -0.78 4.54
C GLN A 64 1.15 -0.49 3.22
N LEU A 65 1.20 -1.43 2.26
CA LEU A 65 0.42 -1.37 1.02
C LEU A 65 -1.10 -1.39 1.32
N ILE A 66 -1.55 -2.26 2.23
CA ILE A 66 -2.97 -2.41 2.58
C ILE A 66 -3.50 -1.23 3.39
N PHE A 67 -2.78 -0.75 4.41
CA PHE A 67 -3.30 0.31 5.27
C PHE A 67 -2.90 1.73 4.82
N GLY A 68 -1.85 1.86 4.01
CA GLY A 68 -1.41 3.13 3.45
C GLY A 68 -2.05 3.40 2.09
N LEU A 69 -1.67 2.59 1.09
CA LEU A 69 -2.02 2.84 -0.30
C LEU A 69 -3.51 2.57 -0.59
N LEU A 70 -4.06 1.43 -0.14
CA LEU A 70 -5.47 1.11 -0.35
C LEU A 70 -6.39 2.15 0.32
N THR A 71 -6.08 2.56 1.54
CA THR A 71 -6.85 3.60 2.25
C THR A 71 -6.79 4.93 1.53
N ARG A 72 -5.64 5.30 0.94
CA ARG A 72 -5.51 6.51 0.13
C ARG A 72 -6.35 6.43 -1.15
N ILE A 73 -6.38 5.27 -1.81
CA ILE A 73 -7.21 5.05 -3.00
C ILE A 73 -8.70 5.13 -2.64
N LEU A 74 -9.12 4.55 -1.50
CA LEU A 74 -10.52 4.59 -1.05
C LEU A 74 -10.99 6.01 -0.71
N ILE A 75 -10.18 6.78 0.00
CA ILE A 75 -10.52 8.15 0.41
C ILE A 75 -10.47 9.10 -0.80
N ASN A 76 -9.40 9.07 -1.58
CA ASN A 76 -9.24 10.02 -2.68
C ASN A 76 -10.06 9.64 -3.91
N GLY A 77 -10.15 8.34 -4.22
CA GLY A 77 -10.82 7.86 -5.42
C GLY A 77 -12.32 7.63 -5.27
N TYR A 78 -12.75 7.07 -4.14
CA TYR A 78 -14.15 6.70 -3.92
C TYR A 78 -14.84 7.55 -2.84
N ASN A 79 -14.13 8.49 -2.20
CA ASN A 79 -14.63 9.30 -1.08
C ASN A 79 -15.14 8.47 0.11
N ILE A 80 -14.64 7.23 0.25
CA ILE A 80 -14.99 6.33 1.34
C ILE A 80 -13.91 6.46 2.42
N ASP A 81 -14.32 6.83 3.63
CA ASP A 81 -13.44 6.96 4.81
C ASP A 81 -13.45 5.68 5.68
N PRO A 82 -12.61 4.66 5.41
CA PRO A 82 -12.52 3.46 6.26
C PRO A 82 -11.99 3.77 7.67
N THR A 83 -11.37 4.94 7.85
CA THR A 83 -10.88 5.47 9.13
C THR A 83 -12.01 5.77 10.12
N LYS A 84 -13.21 6.10 9.64
CA LYS A 84 -14.39 6.35 10.49
C LYS A 84 -15.09 5.05 10.88
N THR A 85 -14.95 4.01 10.07
CA THR A 85 -15.59 2.70 10.29
C THR A 85 -14.85 1.83 11.30
N SER A 86 -13.51 1.95 11.41
CA SER A 86 -12.75 1.17 12.40
C SER A 86 -11.61 1.95 13.05
N SER A 87 -11.55 1.90 14.39
CA SER A 87 -10.45 2.48 15.18
C SER A 87 -9.09 1.88 14.83
N PHE A 88 -9.08 0.63 14.34
CA PHE A 88 -7.88 -0.06 13.89
C PHE A 88 -7.26 0.59 12.64
N MET A 89 -8.07 0.87 11.61
CA MET A 89 -7.61 1.59 10.40
C MET A 89 -7.09 3.00 10.74
N CYS A 90 -7.69 3.67 11.72
CA CYS A 90 -7.23 4.98 12.16
C CYS A 90 -5.83 4.94 12.80
N LYS A 91 -5.59 3.99 13.71
CA LYS A 91 -4.26 3.80 14.30
C LYS A 91 -3.23 3.32 13.29
N ALA A 92 -3.59 2.39 12.40
CA ALA A 92 -2.70 1.89 11.36
C ALA A 92 -2.26 3.00 10.40
N ARG A 93 -3.18 3.91 10.02
CA ARG A 93 -2.84 5.08 9.19
C ARG A 93 -1.85 6.02 9.88
N GLN A 94 -2.06 6.32 11.16
CA GLN A 94 -1.13 7.16 11.92
C GLN A 94 0.27 6.53 11.96
N PHE A 95 0.35 5.22 12.20
CA PHE A 95 1.63 4.50 12.22
C PHE A 95 2.37 4.57 10.88
N ILE A 96 1.63 4.44 9.76
CA ILE A 96 2.20 4.51 8.41
C ILE A 96 2.58 5.93 7.97
N LEU A 97 1.88 6.96 8.45
CA LEU A 97 2.26 8.35 8.14
C LEU A 97 3.51 8.81 8.93
N ILE A 98 3.79 8.16 10.06
CA ILE A 98 4.92 8.48 10.94
C ILE A 98 6.17 7.64 10.59
N THR A 99 6.00 6.49 9.95
CA THR A 99 7.09 5.62 9.46
C THR A 99 7.52 6.04 8.06
#